data_AF-A0A928XY94-F1
#
_entry.id   AF-A0A928XY94-F1
#
_cell.length_a   1.000
_cell.length_b   1.000
_cell.length_c   1.000
_cell.angle_alpha   90.00
_cell.angle_beta   90.00
_cell.angle_gamma   90.00
#
_symmetry.space_group_name_H-M   'P 1'
#
loop_
_entity.id
_entity.type
_entity.pdbx_description
1 polymer ?
#
loop_
_entity_poly.entity_id
_entity_poly.type
_entity_poly.pdbx_seq_one_letter_code
_entity_poly.pdbx_strand_id
1 'polypeptide(L)'
;MPPAAPSITNADEAKIVAMLGSASRRWLYMAPGVSLPLAQAMESLWERLGGASGSVILDVDPEVYRLGYGTVEGLQRLQEAAARHGTLICRHQEGVRIGLVISDDHTLIFTPTPLLIEAGSTHADHPNAIELFSVPEAVARDVGLGPQGVQEQLVGLDSATSTDIEQTKADLAKNPPVKFDIARKVRVFNAQLEFVEFEMEGCNVSRHTATIPPELLGLAEDEDMQERLRSSFKVIGDRDIKDEKTGLSEKQLQKKKQSIIKTYLRSVPGFGIVIRRDLKEAFEKEVEQLRASVAAFKKLLTQNLEAVIADNAARLTDRLLPSVRIRMPREWVGSLGLSPKDDLVRSFLHEQILRSFGSAEDFVKDMAINLTFKGVTYETLSNEEFQKGASKHFPDVVILDEFDAAKGAH
;
A
#
# COMPACT_ATOMS: atom_id res chain seq x y z
N MET A 1 21.90 53.26 15.43
CA MET A 1 21.69 52.51 14.17
C MET A 1 20.80 51.34 14.52
N PRO A 2 19.69 51.10 13.79
CA PRO A 2 18.96 49.84 13.95
C PRO A 2 19.93 48.68 13.65
N PRO A 3 19.81 47.54 14.35
CA PRO A 3 20.62 46.37 14.08
C PRO A 3 20.45 45.96 12.61
N ALA A 4 21.54 45.63 11.93
CA ALA A 4 21.49 45.10 10.57
C ALA A 4 20.63 43.83 10.58
N ALA A 5 19.61 43.78 9.74
CA ALA A 5 18.77 42.60 9.61
C ALA A 5 19.63 41.39 9.21
N PRO A 6 19.42 40.20 9.79
CA PRO A 6 20.19 39.02 9.44
C PRO A 6 19.93 38.61 7.99
N SER A 7 20.98 38.29 7.23
CA SER A 7 20.86 37.81 5.85
C SER A 7 20.32 36.38 5.76
N ILE A 8 20.46 35.57 6.81
CA ILE A 8 19.84 34.24 6.89
C ILE A 8 18.46 34.41 7.53
N THR A 9 17.43 33.98 6.84
CA THR A 9 16.03 34.22 7.22
C THR A 9 15.14 33.03 6.82
N ASN A 10 13.92 33.03 7.33
CA ASN A 10 12.82 32.26 6.76
C ASN A 10 12.21 33.01 5.55
N ALA A 11 11.69 32.26 4.59
CA ALA A 11 10.85 32.68 3.48
C ALA A 11 9.59 31.79 3.49
N ASP A 12 8.51 32.36 4.01
CA ASP A 12 7.16 31.86 3.86
C ASP A 12 6.44 32.60 2.72
N GLU A 13 5.25 32.12 2.38
CA GLU A 13 4.45 32.73 1.30
C GLU A 13 4.12 34.20 1.59
N ALA A 14 3.82 34.55 2.84
CA ALA A 14 3.49 35.90 3.25
C ALA A 14 4.66 36.88 3.03
N LYS A 15 5.88 36.47 3.39
CA LYS A 15 7.10 37.26 3.18
C LYS A 15 7.40 37.43 1.71
N ILE A 16 7.23 36.38 0.90
CA ILE A 16 7.45 36.47 -0.56
C ILE A 16 6.43 37.44 -1.19
N VAL A 17 5.15 37.33 -0.82
CA VAL A 17 4.09 38.26 -1.26
C VAL A 17 4.40 39.69 -0.86
N ALA A 18 4.83 39.93 0.38
CA ALA A 18 5.20 41.26 0.86
C ALA A 18 6.40 41.83 0.09
N MET A 19 7.42 41.02 -0.16
CA MET A 19 8.60 41.42 -0.92
C MET A 19 8.25 41.80 -2.37
N LEU A 20 7.45 40.98 -3.05
CA LEU A 20 6.92 41.29 -4.38
C LEU A 20 6.11 42.59 -4.35
N GLY A 21 5.18 42.72 -3.39
CA GLY A 21 4.33 43.90 -3.26
C GLY A 21 5.08 45.23 -3.08
N SER A 22 6.29 45.19 -2.52
CA SER A 22 7.14 46.36 -2.32
C SER A 22 7.86 46.87 -3.59
N ALA A 23 7.87 46.08 -4.67
CA ALA A 23 8.57 46.45 -5.91
C ALA A 23 8.01 47.74 -6.52
N SER A 24 8.87 48.63 -6.98
CA SER A 24 8.54 49.93 -7.55
C SER A 24 9.07 50.14 -8.97
N ARG A 25 10.08 49.37 -9.39
CA ARG A 25 10.66 49.46 -10.75
C ARG A 25 10.67 48.12 -11.45
N ARG A 26 11.27 47.10 -10.84
CA ARG A 26 11.50 45.80 -11.46
C ARG A 26 11.30 44.65 -10.50
N TRP A 27 10.86 43.51 -11.01
CA TRP A 27 10.73 42.31 -10.19
C TRP A 27 10.96 41.03 -11.00
N LEU A 28 11.29 39.95 -10.31
CA LEU A 28 11.39 38.61 -10.88
C LEU A 28 10.97 37.57 -9.86
N TYR A 29 10.25 36.55 -10.32
CA TYR A 29 9.97 35.35 -9.55
C TYR A 29 10.42 34.12 -10.33
N MET A 30 11.25 33.29 -9.70
CA MET A 30 11.64 31.98 -10.19
C MET A 30 11.41 30.95 -9.10
N ALA A 31 10.66 29.90 -9.39
CA ALA A 31 10.43 28.77 -8.49
C ALA A 31 9.93 27.56 -9.29
N PRO A 32 9.88 26.35 -8.70
CA PRO A 32 9.27 25.19 -9.36
C PRO A 32 7.82 25.48 -9.72
N GLY A 33 7.01 25.92 -8.75
CA GLY A 33 5.59 26.20 -8.93
C GLY A 33 5.17 27.56 -8.40
N VAL A 34 3.89 27.86 -8.61
CA VAL A 34 3.25 29.10 -8.13
C VAL A 34 1.92 28.77 -7.46
N SER A 35 1.65 29.42 -6.32
CA SER A 35 0.38 29.34 -5.62
C SER A 35 -0.55 30.48 -6.03
N LEU A 36 -1.82 30.39 -5.68
CA LEU A 36 -2.80 31.44 -5.99
C LEU A 36 -2.43 32.82 -5.38
N PRO A 37 -2.03 32.94 -4.10
CA PRO A 37 -1.68 34.25 -3.52
C PRO A 37 -0.47 34.89 -4.20
N LEU A 38 0.54 34.09 -4.58
CA LEU A 38 1.70 34.56 -5.32
C LEU A 38 1.32 35.04 -6.73
N ALA A 39 0.47 34.29 -7.43
CA ALA A 39 -0.04 34.68 -8.75
C ALA A 39 -0.83 36.00 -8.69
N GLN A 40 -1.64 36.20 -7.64
CA GLN A 40 -2.38 37.45 -7.41
C GLN A 40 -1.43 38.63 -7.14
N ALA A 41 -0.39 38.43 -6.33
CA ALA A 41 0.61 39.47 -6.06
C ALA A 41 1.34 39.92 -7.35
N MET A 42 1.71 38.96 -8.20
CA MET A 42 2.35 39.23 -9.50
C MET A 42 1.41 39.94 -10.48
N GLU A 43 0.14 39.56 -10.52
CA GLU A 43 -0.87 40.26 -11.30
C GLU A 43 -0.98 41.72 -10.89
N SER A 44 -1.11 42.00 -9.58
CA SER A 44 -1.18 43.38 -9.08
C SER A 44 0.08 44.19 -9.42
N LEU A 45 1.25 43.54 -9.53
CA LEU A 45 2.48 44.20 -9.98
C LEU A 45 2.43 44.57 -11.46
N TRP A 46 1.97 43.66 -12.32
CA TRP A 46 1.80 43.98 -13.75
C TRP A 46 0.74 45.06 -13.98
N GLU A 47 -0.34 45.09 -13.19
CA GLU A 47 -1.34 46.16 -13.22
C GLU A 47 -0.73 47.53 -12.83
N ARG A 48 0.12 47.55 -11.80
CA ARG A 48 0.69 48.78 -11.24
C ARG A 48 1.91 49.31 -12.03
N LEU A 49 2.79 48.43 -12.48
CA LEU A 49 4.09 48.77 -13.08
C LEU A 49 4.16 48.49 -14.58
N GLY A 50 3.17 47.79 -15.14
CA GLY A 50 3.12 47.40 -16.54
C GLY A 50 3.79 46.05 -16.81
N GLY A 51 3.46 45.43 -17.95
CA GLY A 51 3.91 44.08 -18.31
C GLY A 51 5.43 43.91 -18.43
N ALA A 52 6.14 44.95 -18.87
CA ALA A 52 7.60 44.90 -19.02
C ALA A 52 8.38 45.05 -17.70
N SER A 53 7.68 45.26 -16.56
CA SER A 53 8.32 45.50 -15.26
C SER A 53 8.90 44.25 -14.61
N GLY A 54 8.47 43.06 -15.00
CA GLY A 54 8.98 41.85 -14.37
C GLY A 54 8.68 40.57 -15.13
N SER A 55 9.39 39.52 -14.73
CA SER A 55 9.35 38.21 -15.37
C SER A 55 9.10 37.10 -14.36
N VAL A 56 8.51 36.03 -14.86
CA VAL A 56 8.29 34.80 -14.10
C VAL A 56 9.05 33.67 -14.80
N ILE A 57 9.61 32.75 -14.04
CA ILE A 57 10.27 31.53 -14.53
C ILE A 57 9.74 30.36 -13.69
N LEU A 58 9.11 29.38 -14.32
CA LEU A 58 8.51 28.23 -13.64
C LEU A 58 8.93 26.91 -14.28
N ASP A 59 8.82 25.85 -13.50
CA ASP A 59 8.72 24.50 -14.03
C ASP A 59 7.23 24.20 -14.31
N VAL A 60 6.88 24.04 -15.59
CA VAL A 60 5.49 23.80 -16.03
C VAL A 60 5.30 22.30 -16.25
N ASP A 61 5.77 21.51 -15.29
CA ASP A 61 5.58 20.06 -15.25
C ASP A 61 4.44 19.73 -14.26
N PRO A 62 3.43 18.92 -14.66
CA PRO A 62 2.39 18.42 -13.76
C PRO A 62 2.92 17.84 -12.43
N GLU A 63 4.05 17.14 -12.45
CA GLU A 63 4.66 16.53 -11.26
C GLU A 63 5.06 17.58 -10.21
N VAL A 64 5.40 18.80 -10.62
CA VAL A 64 5.72 19.89 -9.69
C VAL A 64 4.52 20.25 -8.83
N TYR A 65 3.33 20.30 -9.44
CA TYR A 65 2.07 20.54 -8.73
C TYR A 65 1.64 19.30 -7.92
N ARG A 66 1.94 18.08 -8.41
CA ARG A 66 1.77 16.83 -7.64
C ARG A 66 2.76 16.64 -6.51
N LEU A 67 3.83 17.41 -6.43
CA LEU A 67 4.74 17.45 -5.27
C LEU A 67 4.38 18.56 -4.28
N GLY A 68 3.41 19.42 -4.64
CA GLY A 68 2.90 20.48 -3.79
C GLY A 68 3.73 21.77 -3.83
N TYR A 69 4.47 22.04 -4.92
CA TYR A 69 5.20 23.30 -5.08
C TYR A 69 4.32 24.48 -5.55
N GLY A 70 3.05 24.24 -5.90
CA GLY A 70 2.13 25.24 -6.40
C GLY A 70 0.71 24.70 -6.51
N THR A 71 -0.20 25.54 -7.01
CA THR A 71 -1.62 25.17 -7.20
C THR A 71 -2.04 25.36 -8.66
N VAL A 72 -3.01 24.55 -9.11
CA VAL A 72 -3.56 24.64 -10.47
C VAL A 72 -4.20 26.01 -10.70
N GLU A 73 -4.90 26.51 -9.68
CA GLU A 73 -5.52 27.84 -9.67
C GLU A 73 -4.48 28.95 -9.78
N GLY A 74 -3.31 28.78 -9.15
CA GLY A 74 -2.20 29.72 -9.24
C GLY A 74 -1.63 29.81 -10.66
N LEU A 75 -1.35 28.65 -11.27
CA LEU A 75 -0.87 28.58 -12.65
C LEU A 75 -1.89 29.19 -13.63
N GLN A 76 -3.17 28.86 -13.47
CA GLN A 76 -4.24 29.41 -14.30
C GLN A 76 -4.34 30.93 -14.14
N ARG A 77 -4.34 31.44 -12.90
CA ARG A 77 -4.45 32.86 -12.63
C ARG A 77 -3.29 33.65 -13.23
N LEU A 78 -2.07 33.12 -13.09
CA LEU A 78 -0.88 33.71 -13.66
C LEU A 78 -0.96 33.75 -15.19
N GLN A 79 -1.48 32.69 -15.81
CA GLN A 79 -1.62 32.62 -17.26
C GLN A 79 -2.59 33.68 -17.78
N GLU A 80 -3.75 33.82 -17.14
CA GLU A 80 -4.76 34.83 -17.48
C GLU A 80 -4.25 36.27 -17.27
N ALA A 81 -3.47 36.50 -16.21
CA ALA A 81 -2.86 37.80 -15.92
C ALA A 81 -1.86 38.19 -17.01
N ALA A 82 -0.92 37.30 -17.33
CA ALA A 82 0.11 37.59 -18.30
C ALA A 82 -0.44 37.78 -19.73
N ALA A 83 -1.47 37.00 -20.12
CA ALA A 83 -2.17 37.18 -21.38
C ALA A 83 -2.82 38.58 -21.49
N ARG A 84 -3.42 39.08 -20.40
CA ARG A 84 -4.01 40.44 -20.36
C ARG A 84 -2.97 41.55 -20.51
N HIS A 85 -1.78 41.35 -19.95
CA HIS A 85 -0.72 42.36 -19.96
C HIS A 85 0.24 42.24 -21.15
N GLY A 86 -0.03 41.32 -22.09
CA GLY A 86 0.82 41.09 -23.27
C GLY A 86 2.21 40.59 -22.91
N THR A 87 2.36 39.97 -21.73
CA THR A 87 3.61 39.38 -21.26
C THR A 87 3.59 37.90 -21.55
N LEU A 88 4.69 37.37 -22.07
CA LEU A 88 4.85 35.92 -22.15
C LEU A 88 4.97 35.37 -20.74
N ILE A 89 4.04 34.48 -20.39
CA ILE A 89 4.10 33.70 -19.17
C ILE A 89 5.39 32.90 -19.20
N CYS A 90 6.02 32.88 -18.04
CA CYS A 90 6.93 31.86 -17.55
C CYS A 90 7.84 31.31 -18.61
N ARG A 91 9.07 31.79 -18.60
CA ARG A 91 10.07 30.97 -19.22
C ARG A 91 10.10 29.63 -18.51
N HIS A 92 10.03 28.56 -19.27
CA HIS A 92 10.06 27.21 -18.76
C HIS A 92 11.50 26.88 -18.38
N GLN A 93 11.68 26.43 -17.15
CA GLN A 93 12.94 25.83 -16.73
C GLN A 93 12.62 24.48 -16.08
N GLU A 94 12.79 23.41 -16.85
CA GLU A 94 12.67 22.05 -16.35
C GLU A 94 13.63 21.85 -15.17
N GLY A 95 13.11 21.29 -14.08
CA GLY A 95 13.91 20.86 -12.94
C GLY A 95 14.39 22.00 -12.04
N VAL A 96 13.86 23.22 -12.13
CA VAL A 96 14.20 24.27 -11.15
C VAL A 96 13.72 23.84 -9.76
N ARG A 97 14.63 23.83 -8.78
CA ARG A 97 14.37 23.43 -7.37
C ARG A 97 14.71 24.50 -6.36
N ILE A 98 15.12 25.67 -6.82
CA ILE A 98 15.40 26.84 -6.00
C ILE A 98 14.33 27.90 -6.24
N GLY A 99 14.10 28.70 -5.21
CA GLY A 99 13.27 29.89 -5.25
C GLY A 99 14.15 31.13 -5.33
N LEU A 100 13.81 32.07 -6.19
CA LEU A 100 14.47 33.35 -6.33
C LEU A 100 13.41 34.43 -6.52
N VAL A 101 13.41 35.43 -5.66
CA VAL A 101 12.60 36.64 -5.79
C VAL A 101 13.55 37.82 -5.86
N ILE A 102 13.41 38.63 -6.90
CA ILE A 102 14.09 39.93 -7.00
C ILE A 102 13.01 41.01 -6.98
N SER A 103 13.19 42.01 -6.13
CA SER A 103 12.31 43.17 -6.01
C SER A 103 13.20 44.40 -5.91
N ASP A 104 13.31 45.15 -7.01
CA ASP A 104 14.21 46.28 -7.20
C ASP A 104 15.69 45.98 -6.87
N ASP A 105 16.09 46.28 -5.64
CA ASP A 105 17.44 46.13 -5.10
C ASP A 105 17.52 45.04 -4.01
N HIS A 106 16.44 44.27 -3.81
CA HIS A 106 16.38 43.16 -2.86
C HIS A 106 16.35 41.82 -3.60
N THR A 107 17.11 40.86 -3.11
CA THR A 107 17.16 39.48 -3.62
C THR A 107 16.90 38.51 -2.48
N LEU A 108 15.93 37.61 -2.66
CA LEU A 108 15.63 36.53 -1.73
C LEU A 108 15.82 35.20 -2.46
N ILE A 109 16.75 34.38 -1.98
CA ILE A 109 17.01 33.03 -2.46
C ILE A 109 16.46 32.08 -1.41
N PHE A 110 15.61 31.13 -1.79
CA PHE A 110 14.97 30.22 -0.85
C PHE A 110 14.87 28.80 -1.39
N THR A 111 14.58 27.85 -0.51
CA THR A 111 14.25 26.46 -0.89
C THR A 111 12.74 26.25 -0.80
N PRO A 112 12.01 26.19 -1.94
CA PRO A 112 10.59 25.90 -1.96
C PRO A 112 10.27 24.56 -1.29
N THR A 113 9.21 24.51 -0.50
CA THR A 113 8.84 23.28 0.23
C THR A 113 7.88 22.43 -0.61
N PRO A 114 8.18 21.14 -0.87
CA PRO A 114 7.22 20.22 -1.47
C PRO A 114 6.16 19.84 -0.43
N LEU A 115 5.02 20.54 -0.43
CA LEU A 115 3.99 20.42 0.62
C LEU A 115 3.38 19.02 0.75
N LEU A 116 3.56 18.14 -0.25
CA LEU A 116 3.13 16.73 -0.17
C LEU A 116 4.13 15.80 0.55
N ILE A 117 5.36 16.27 0.80
CA ILE A 117 6.42 15.51 1.44
C ILE A 117 6.77 16.11 2.81
N GLU A 118 6.78 17.44 2.92
CA GLU A 118 7.25 18.20 4.08
C GLU A 118 6.26 19.29 4.48
N ALA A 119 6.18 19.59 5.78
CA ALA A 119 5.41 20.74 6.26
C ALA A 119 6.16 22.04 5.90
N GLY A 120 5.45 23.03 5.38
CA GLY A 120 6.02 24.36 5.16
C GLY A 120 6.58 24.94 6.46
N SER A 121 7.74 25.60 6.38
CA SER A 121 8.33 26.29 7.53
C SER A 121 7.61 27.63 7.77
N THR A 122 6.63 27.65 8.68
CA THR A 122 5.97 28.88 9.15
C THR A 122 6.64 29.50 10.39
N HIS A 123 7.62 28.80 10.97
CA HIS A 123 8.36 29.28 12.13
C HIS A 123 9.54 30.16 11.71
N ALA A 124 9.60 31.36 12.28
CA ALA A 124 10.69 32.33 12.04
C ALA A 124 12.09 31.78 12.36
N ASP A 125 12.19 30.80 13.28
CA ASP A 125 13.44 30.19 13.73
C ASP A 125 13.93 29.04 12.84
N HIS A 126 13.22 28.71 11.77
CA HIS A 126 13.62 27.71 10.77
C HIS A 126 14.03 28.41 9.46
N PRO A 127 15.31 28.79 9.32
CA PRO A 127 15.76 29.48 8.12
C PRO A 127 15.80 28.53 6.92
N ASN A 128 15.18 28.98 5.83
CA ASN A 128 15.17 28.32 4.51
C ASN A 128 15.56 29.29 3.38
N ALA A 129 16.05 30.49 3.72
CA ALA A 129 16.32 31.55 2.77
C ALA A 129 17.52 32.45 3.13
N ILE A 130 18.06 33.08 2.09
CA ILE A 130 19.10 34.10 2.13
C ILE A 130 18.54 35.37 1.50
N GLU A 131 18.51 36.46 2.27
CA GLU A 131 18.10 37.78 1.82
C GLU A 131 19.31 38.71 1.67
N LEU A 132 19.42 39.30 0.49
CA LEU A 132 20.45 40.26 0.11
C LEU A 132 19.79 41.61 -0.21
N PHE A 133 20.32 42.68 0.37
CA PHE A 133 19.92 44.07 0.08
C PHE A 133 20.65 44.63 -1.16
N SER A 134 20.92 43.75 -2.11
CA SER A 134 21.47 44.08 -3.43
C SER A 134 21.07 42.99 -4.42
N VAL A 135 21.20 43.27 -5.72
CA VAL A 135 21.07 42.25 -6.77
C VAL A 135 22.47 41.87 -7.27
N PRO A 136 22.95 40.64 -7.02
CA PRO A 136 24.24 40.20 -7.55
C PRO A 136 24.24 40.27 -9.09
N GLU A 137 25.25 40.93 -9.67
CA GLU A 137 25.31 41.17 -11.14
C GLU A 137 25.25 39.88 -11.96
N ALA A 138 25.92 38.82 -11.49
CA ALA A 138 25.89 37.52 -12.14
C ALA A 138 24.47 36.93 -12.15
N VAL A 139 23.76 36.99 -11.01
CA VAL A 139 22.38 36.49 -10.91
C VAL A 139 21.46 37.31 -11.81
N ALA A 140 21.56 38.65 -11.78
CA ALA A 140 20.77 39.53 -12.62
C ALA A 140 20.93 39.21 -14.11
N ARG A 141 22.18 38.99 -14.56
CA ARG A 141 22.48 38.60 -15.93
C ARG A 141 21.84 37.25 -16.29
N ASP A 142 22.05 36.23 -15.47
CA ASP A 142 21.62 34.86 -15.76
C ASP A 142 20.09 34.69 -15.81
N VAL A 143 19.34 35.63 -15.22
CA VAL A 143 17.86 35.67 -15.25
C VAL A 143 17.29 36.76 -16.18
N GLY A 144 18.14 37.45 -16.94
CA GLY A 144 17.72 38.42 -17.96
C GLY A 144 17.41 39.84 -17.47
N LEU A 145 17.80 40.18 -16.24
CA LEU A 145 17.74 41.54 -15.66
C LEU A 145 19.04 42.35 -15.85
N GLY A 146 20.03 41.77 -16.52
CA GLY A 146 21.32 42.40 -16.84
C GLY A 146 21.21 43.50 -17.92
N PRO A 147 22.32 44.18 -18.24
CA PRO A 147 22.34 45.29 -19.20
C PRO A 147 21.89 44.91 -20.61
N GLN A 148 22.13 43.68 -21.05
CA GLN A 148 21.66 43.17 -22.35
C GLN A 148 20.34 42.40 -22.27
N GLY A 149 19.69 42.43 -21.10
CA GLY A 149 18.39 41.81 -20.84
C GLY A 149 18.38 40.32 -21.18
N VAL A 150 17.39 39.92 -21.97
CA VAL A 150 17.15 38.54 -22.40
C VAL A 150 18.34 37.89 -23.12
N GLN A 151 19.22 38.66 -23.75
CA GLN A 151 20.32 38.10 -24.55
C GLN A 151 21.39 37.39 -23.70
N GLU A 152 21.54 37.78 -22.44
CA GLU A 152 22.53 37.18 -21.52
C GLU A 152 21.90 36.17 -20.54
N GLN A 153 20.59 35.92 -20.67
CA GLN A 153 19.87 35.01 -19.81
C GLN A 153 20.36 33.56 -20.04
N LEU A 154 20.45 32.79 -18.95
CA LEU A 154 20.85 31.38 -18.96
C LEU A 154 19.73 30.46 -18.49
N VAL A 155 18.83 30.97 -17.63
CA VAL A 155 17.75 30.19 -17.02
C VAL A 155 16.41 30.64 -17.57
N GLY A 156 15.53 29.70 -17.91
CA GLY A 156 14.26 30.01 -18.54
C GLY A 156 14.49 30.58 -19.94
N LEU A 157 15.00 29.78 -20.86
CA LEU A 157 15.20 30.19 -22.24
C LEU A 157 13.96 29.94 -23.10
N ASP A 158 13.25 28.86 -22.78
CA ASP A 158 12.04 28.47 -23.49
C ASP A 158 10.84 29.27 -22.98
N SER A 159 9.96 29.70 -23.87
CA SER A 159 8.69 30.30 -23.44
C SER A 159 7.69 29.18 -23.16
N ALA A 160 7.06 29.16 -21.98
CA ALA A 160 5.92 28.29 -21.76
C ALA A 160 4.79 28.73 -22.70
N THR A 161 4.50 27.92 -23.71
CA THR A 161 3.43 28.24 -24.64
C THR A 161 2.08 28.05 -23.95
N SER A 162 1.03 28.70 -24.46
CA SER A 162 -0.32 28.42 -24.00
C SER A 162 -0.66 26.93 -24.13
N THR A 163 -0.09 26.23 -25.12
CA THR A 163 -0.27 24.79 -25.32
C THR A 163 0.32 23.96 -24.18
N ASP A 164 1.53 24.28 -23.69
CA ASP A 164 2.19 23.52 -22.62
C ASP A 164 1.42 23.63 -21.30
N ILE A 165 0.90 24.83 -21.02
CA ILE A 165 0.07 25.08 -19.83
C ILE A 165 -1.26 24.33 -19.93
N GLU A 166 -1.91 24.34 -21.10
CA GLU A 166 -3.16 23.58 -21.31
C GLU A 166 -2.96 22.07 -21.24
N GLN A 167 -1.83 21.55 -21.73
CA GLN A 167 -1.45 20.13 -21.54
C GLN A 167 -1.27 19.79 -20.06
N THR A 168 -0.57 20.66 -19.33
CA THR A 168 -0.35 20.50 -17.89
C THR A 168 -1.67 20.50 -17.13
N LYS A 169 -2.58 21.43 -17.44
CA LYS A 169 -3.92 21.48 -16.86
C LYS A 169 -4.74 20.23 -17.20
N ALA A 170 -4.72 19.77 -18.45
CA ALA A 170 -5.46 18.59 -18.86
C ALA A 170 -4.96 17.32 -18.13
N ASP A 171 -3.65 17.21 -17.95
CA ASP A 171 -3.04 16.10 -17.20
C ASP A 171 -3.39 16.17 -15.70
N LEU A 172 -3.33 17.36 -15.09
CA LEU A 172 -3.74 17.57 -13.69
C LEU A 172 -5.26 17.38 -13.50
N ALA A 173 -6.09 17.68 -14.49
CA ALA A 173 -7.53 17.40 -14.43
C ALA A 173 -7.83 15.89 -14.49
N LYS A 174 -7.05 15.14 -15.30
CA LYS A 174 -7.17 13.69 -15.41
C LYS A 174 -6.61 12.96 -14.19
N ASN A 175 -5.51 13.48 -13.63
CA ASN A 175 -4.74 12.88 -12.55
C ASN A 175 -4.42 13.97 -11.50
N PRO A 176 -5.41 14.36 -10.68
CA PRO A 176 -5.28 15.48 -9.76
C PRO A 176 -4.27 15.22 -8.64
N PRO A 177 -3.53 16.25 -8.19
CA PRO A 177 -2.72 16.16 -6.98
C PRO A 177 -3.55 15.69 -5.79
N VAL A 178 -2.95 14.83 -4.97
CA VAL A 178 -3.54 14.45 -3.68
C VAL A 178 -3.54 15.67 -2.77
N LYS A 179 -4.55 15.80 -1.90
CA LYS A 179 -4.55 16.86 -0.88
C LYS A 179 -3.37 16.67 0.09
N PHE A 180 -2.67 17.75 0.40
CA PHE A 180 -1.39 17.69 1.12
C PHE A 180 -1.47 16.96 2.48
N ASP A 181 -2.46 17.31 3.30
CA ASP A 181 -2.63 16.71 4.63
C ASP A 181 -2.89 15.22 4.58
N ILE A 182 -3.54 14.79 3.52
CA ILE A 182 -3.96 13.42 3.33
C ILE A 182 -2.76 12.55 2.97
N ALA A 183 -1.94 12.95 2.00
CA ALA A 183 -0.77 12.16 1.61
C ALA A 183 0.23 12.05 2.76
N ARG A 184 0.40 13.15 3.51
CA ARG A 184 1.23 13.18 4.72
C ARG A 184 0.71 12.21 5.78
N LYS A 185 -0.60 12.22 6.08
CA LYS A 185 -1.22 11.29 7.03
C LYS A 185 -1.04 9.84 6.60
N VAL A 186 -1.26 9.52 5.32
CA VAL A 186 -1.05 8.17 4.78
C VAL A 186 0.41 7.72 4.95
N ARG A 187 1.37 8.61 4.68
CA ARG A 187 2.80 8.32 4.85
C ARG A 187 3.18 8.07 6.31
N VAL A 188 2.74 8.94 7.22
CA VAL A 188 3.00 8.80 8.67
C VAL A 188 2.38 7.50 9.20
N PHE A 189 1.14 7.21 8.79
CA PHE A 189 0.46 5.97 9.17
C PHE A 189 1.20 4.74 8.64
N ASN A 190 1.56 4.70 7.35
CA ASN A 190 2.27 3.58 6.72
C ASN A 190 3.71 3.40 7.25
N ALA A 191 4.29 4.43 7.88
CA ALA A 191 5.55 4.30 8.61
C ALA A 191 5.37 3.51 9.93
N GLN A 192 4.18 3.48 10.50
CA GLN A 192 3.91 2.88 11.82
C GLN A 192 3.10 1.57 11.73
N LEU A 193 2.17 1.47 10.78
CA LEU A 193 1.21 0.39 10.66
C LEU A 193 1.11 -0.12 9.22
N GLU A 194 0.88 -1.43 9.06
CA GLU A 194 0.63 -2.08 7.77
C GLU A 194 -0.49 -3.13 7.93
N PHE A 195 -1.28 -3.36 6.88
CA PHE A 195 -2.19 -4.51 6.82
C PHE A 195 -1.42 -5.80 6.59
N VAL A 196 -1.92 -6.89 7.16
CA VAL A 196 -1.34 -8.23 7.05
C VAL A 196 -2.40 -9.25 6.66
N GLU A 197 -2.14 -10.00 5.62
CA GLU A 197 -2.87 -11.23 5.28
C GLU A 197 -2.01 -12.41 5.71
N PHE A 198 -2.49 -13.18 6.70
CA PHE A 198 -1.75 -14.29 7.29
C PHE A 198 -2.60 -15.56 7.32
N GLU A 199 -2.35 -16.43 6.34
CA GLU A 199 -3.15 -17.63 6.09
C GLU A 199 -2.31 -18.90 6.24
N MET A 200 -2.98 -19.98 6.67
CA MET A 200 -2.36 -21.29 6.83
C MET A 200 -3.32 -22.29 6.22
N GLU A 201 -2.92 -22.84 5.08
CA GLU A 201 -3.75 -23.68 4.22
C GLU A 201 -3.29 -25.14 4.32
N GLY A 202 -4.19 -26.06 3.95
CA GLY A 202 -3.91 -27.50 3.89
C GLY A 202 -3.57 -28.20 5.22
N CYS A 203 -3.38 -27.48 6.34
CA CYS A 203 -2.89 -28.08 7.59
C CYS A 203 -3.96 -28.81 8.44
N ASN A 204 -5.22 -28.84 8.00
CA ASN A 204 -6.35 -29.49 8.69
C ASN A 204 -6.68 -30.85 8.04
N VAL A 205 -5.74 -31.78 8.07
CA VAL A 205 -5.81 -33.07 7.35
C VAL A 205 -6.94 -33.96 7.87
N SER A 206 -7.21 -33.90 9.17
CA SER A 206 -8.34 -34.58 9.84
C SER A 206 -9.73 -34.19 9.32
N ARG A 207 -9.84 -33.08 8.56
CA ARG A 207 -11.09 -32.63 7.94
C ARG A 207 -11.29 -33.20 6.54
N HIS A 208 -10.29 -33.87 5.97
CA HIS A 208 -10.40 -34.45 4.65
C HIS A 208 -11.27 -35.71 4.70
N THR A 209 -12.27 -35.76 3.83
CA THR A 209 -13.26 -36.83 3.78
C THR A 209 -13.34 -37.44 2.38
N ALA A 210 -13.45 -38.76 2.32
CA ALA A 210 -13.68 -39.50 1.09
C ALA A 210 -15.17 -39.68 0.82
N THR A 211 -15.54 -39.52 -0.44
CA THR A 211 -16.87 -39.89 -0.93
C THR A 211 -16.85 -41.38 -1.27
N ILE A 212 -17.60 -42.17 -0.51
CA ILE A 212 -17.73 -43.61 -0.74
C ILE A 212 -18.67 -43.84 -1.94
N PRO A 213 -18.35 -44.78 -2.84
CA PRO A 213 -19.19 -45.09 -3.99
C PRO A 213 -20.64 -45.42 -3.57
N PRO A 214 -21.66 -44.85 -4.24
CA PRO A 214 -23.07 -45.03 -3.86
C PRO A 214 -23.52 -46.49 -3.74
N GLU A 215 -22.97 -47.36 -4.57
CA GLU A 215 -23.24 -48.79 -4.61
C GLU A 215 -22.78 -49.54 -3.35
N LEU A 216 -21.86 -48.96 -2.58
CA LEU A 216 -21.39 -49.50 -1.29
C LEU A 216 -22.20 -48.96 -0.09
N LEU A 217 -22.94 -47.87 -0.25
CA LEU A 217 -23.71 -47.23 0.84
C LEU A 217 -24.86 -48.12 1.36
N GLY A 218 -25.45 -48.93 0.48
CA GLY A 218 -26.57 -49.83 0.81
C GLY A 218 -26.14 -51.18 1.40
N LEU A 219 -24.85 -51.37 1.65
CA LEU A 219 -24.27 -52.64 2.12
C LEU A 219 -23.84 -52.60 3.59
N ALA A 220 -23.86 -51.44 4.25
CA ALA A 220 -23.68 -51.40 5.70
C ALA A 220 -24.94 -51.94 6.41
N GLU A 221 -24.75 -52.88 7.33
CA GLU A 221 -25.84 -53.54 8.07
C GLU A 221 -26.39 -52.67 9.22
N ASP A 222 -25.61 -51.70 9.69
CA ASP A 222 -25.91 -50.83 10.83
C ASP A 222 -26.30 -49.40 10.36
N GLU A 223 -27.37 -48.84 10.93
CA GLU A 223 -27.88 -47.49 10.60
C GLU A 223 -26.82 -46.42 10.88
N ASP A 224 -26.07 -46.54 11.98
CA ASP A 224 -24.97 -45.63 12.33
C ASP A 224 -23.84 -45.67 11.28
N MET A 225 -23.56 -46.85 10.71
CA MET A 225 -22.54 -47.02 9.69
C MET A 225 -23.02 -46.52 8.33
N GLN A 226 -24.29 -46.72 7.99
CA GLN A 226 -24.90 -46.14 6.79
C GLN A 226 -24.88 -44.62 6.83
N GLU A 227 -25.20 -44.01 7.97
CA GLU A 227 -25.17 -42.56 8.13
C GLU A 227 -23.75 -42.00 8.00
N ARG A 228 -22.74 -42.69 8.56
CA ARG A 228 -21.32 -42.30 8.44
C ARG A 228 -20.73 -42.49 7.04
N LEU A 229 -21.19 -43.48 6.28
CA LEU A 229 -20.77 -43.66 4.89
C LEU A 229 -21.48 -42.67 3.96
N ARG A 230 -22.74 -42.31 4.25
CA ARG A 230 -23.51 -41.27 3.53
C ARG A 230 -22.99 -39.85 3.77
N SER A 231 -22.46 -39.56 4.95
CA SER A 231 -22.06 -38.19 5.37
C SER A 231 -20.60 -37.82 5.08
N SER A 232 -19.91 -38.56 4.21
CA SER A 232 -18.48 -38.45 3.89
C SER A 232 -17.58 -39.08 4.96
N PHE A 233 -16.82 -40.11 4.57
CA PHE A 233 -16.02 -40.90 5.50
C PHE A 233 -14.70 -40.18 5.82
N LYS A 234 -14.39 -39.97 7.10
CA LYS A 234 -13.09 -39.43 7.52
C LYS A 234 -11.99 -40.43 7.25
N VAL A 235 -11.11 -40.11 6.31
CA VAL A 235 -9.99 -40.98 5.91
C VAL A 235 -8.95 -41.10 7.03
N ILE A 236 -8.81 -40.06 7.84
CA ILE A 236 -7.83 -39.94 8.93
C ILE A 236 -8.54 -39.38 10.17
N GLY A 237 -8.30 -39.98 11.33
CA GLY A 237 -8.74 -39.47 12.63
C GLY A 237 -7.69 -38.61 13.34
N ASP A 238 -8.13 -37.76 14.28
CA ASP A 238 -7.31 -36.90 15.15
C ASP A 238 -6.17 -37.61 15.91
N ARG A 239 -6.21 -38.94 15.99
CA ARG A 239 -5.23 -39.78 16.72
C ARG A 239 -4.27 -40.51 15.79
N ASP A 240 -4.56 -40.57 14.49
CA ASP A 240 -3.84 -41.44 13.55
C ASP A 240 -2.51 -40.81 13.12
N ILE A 241 -2.33 -39.51 13.32
CA ILE A 241 -1.13 -38.77 12.96
C ILE A 241 -0.69 -37.88 14.12
N LYS A 242 0.07 -38.49 15.03
CA LYS A 242 0.83 -37.78 16.05
C LYS A 242 2.23 -38.32 16.06
N ASP A 243 3.21 -37.42 16.00
CA ASP A 243 4.57 -37.80 16.33
C ASP A 243 4.72 -37.79 17.85
N GLU A 244 4.82 -38.98 18.46
CA GLU A 244 5.00 -39.13 19.91
C GLU A 244 6.34 -38.54 20.40
N LYS A 245 7.33 -38.37 19.53
CA LYS A 245 8.66 -37.85 19.89
C LYS A 245 8.76 -36.33 19.81
N THR A 246 8.12 -35.70 18.82
CA THR A 246 8.18 -34.25 18.62
C THR A 246 6.92 -33.50 19.06
N GLY A 247 5.82 -34.23 19.29
CA GLY A 247 4.51 -33.66 19.64
C GLY A 247 3.77 -32.97 18.48
N LEU A 248 4.42 -32.86 17.31
CA LEU A 248 3.89 -32.18 16.11
C LEU A 248 2.52 -32.76 15.74
N SER A 249 1.53 -31.87 15.71
CA SER A 249 0.14 -32.18 15.38
C SER A 249 -0.58 -30.95 14.85
N GLU A 250 -1.70 -31.16 14.16
CA GLU A 250 -2.56 -30.09 13.65
C GLU A 250 -2.93 -29.07 14.74
N LYS A 251 -3.28 -29.56 15.94
CA LYS A 251 -3.66 -28.73 17.10
C LYS A 251 -2.52 -27.84 17.57
N GLN A 252 -1.28 -28.31 17.51
CA GLN A 252 -0.12 -27.50 17.86
C GLN A 252 0.16 -26.42 16.83
N LEU A 253 0.08 -26.74 15.53
CA LEU A 253 0.26 -25.74 14.45
C LEU A 253 -0.79 -24.64 14.53
N GLN A 254 -2.06 -25.01 14.75
CA GLN A 254 -3.14 -24.04 14.99
C GLN A 254 -2.89 -23.18 16.23
N LYS A 255 -2.45 -23.79 17.34
CA LYS A 255 -2.14 -23.06 18.57
C LYS A 255 -0.99 -22.05 18.37
N LYS A 256 0.05 -22.44 17.64
CA LYS A 256 1.19 -21.57 17.30
C LYS A 256 0.77 -20.44 16.36
N LYS A 257 -0.07 -20.71 15.36
CA LYS A 257 -0.68 -19.66 14.53
C LYS A 257 -1.48 -18.66 15.39
N GLN A 258 -2.32 -19.17 16.30
CA GLN A 258 -3.15 -18.33 17.15
C GLN A 258 -2.31 -17.48 18.13
N SER A 259 -1.19 -18.01 18.64
CA SER A 259 -0.29 -17.23 19.50
C SER A 259 0.40 -16.11 18.74
N ILE A 260 0.83 -16.35 17.50
CA ILE A 260 1.39 -15.33 16.62
C ILE A 260 0.36 -14.22 16.38
N ILE A 261 -0.86 -14.58 15.99
CA ILE A 261 -1.95 -13.61 15.77
C ILE A 261 -2.20 -12.77 17.02
N LYS A 262 -2.34 -13.41 18.19
CA LYS A 262 -2.62 -12.71 19.45
C LYS A 262 -1.49 -11.75 19.84
N THR A 263 -0.24 -12.13 19.60
CA THR A 263 0.93 -11.35 20.02
C THR A 263 1.08 -10.10 19.16
N TYR A 264 1.13 -10.28 17.83
CA TYR A 264 1.56 -9.23 16.90
C TYR A 264 0.43 -8.50 16.18
N LEU A 265 -0.71 -9.16 15.97
CA LEU A 265 -1.72 -8.69 15.03
C LEU A 265 -2.95 -8.13 15.76
N ARG A 266 -3.60 -7.13 15.17
CA ARG A 266 -4.85 -6.53 15.68
C ARG A 266 -5.89 -6.48 14.57
N SER A 267 -7.09 -6.98 14.86
CA SER A 267 -8.19 -6.95 13.89
C SER A 267 -8.94 -5.64 14.00
N VAL A 268 -8.98 -4.88 12.90
CA VAL A 268 -9.81 -3.68 12.76
C VAL A 268 -11.12 -4.10 12.09
N PRO A 269 -12.27 -4.05 12.79
CA PRO A 269 -13.55 -4.54 12.27
C PRO A 269 -13.92 -3.88 10.93
N GLY A 270 -14.28 -4.69 9.93
CA GLY A 270 -14.68 -4.19 8.60
C GLY A 270 -13.52 -3.87 7.65
N PHE A 271 -12.27 -3.85 8.11
CA PHE A 271 -11.11 -3.47 7.29
C PHE A 271 -10.05 -4.56 7.17
N GLY A 272 -9.79 -5.33 8.23
CA GLY A 272 -8.84 -6.42 8.20
C GLY A 272 -7.87 -6.42 9.37
N ILE A 273 -6.73 -7.06 9.19
CA ILE A 273 -5.74 -7.28 10.25
C ILE A 273 -4.55 -6.35 10.05
N VAL A 274 -4.12 -5.68 11.11
CA VAL A 274 -3.05 -4.68 11.10
C VAL A 274 -1.92 -5.11 12.04
N ILE A 275 -0.69 -4.81 11.66
CA ILE A 275 0.53 -4.97 12.45
C ILE A 275 1.24 -3.63 12.62
N ARG A 276 2.01 -3.48 13.71
CA ARG A 276 2.99 -2.40 13.80
C ARG A 276 4.27 -2.73 13.06
N ARG A 277 4.80 -1.74 12.34
CA ARG A 277 5.99 -1.89 11.50
C ARG A 277 7.25 -2.20 12.31
N ASP A 278 7.36 -1.70 13.53
CA ASP A 278 8.45 -1.99 14.46
C ASP A 278 8.46 -3.45 14.96
N LEU A 279 7.30 -4.11 14.99
CA LEU A 279 7.17 -5.52 15.36
C LEU A 279 7.29 -6.49 14.18
N LYS A 280 7.40 -5.99 12.95
CA LYS A 280 7.38 -6.79 11.72
C LYS A 280 8.49 -7.83 11.68
N GLU A 281 9.72 -7.46 12.02
CA GLU A 281 10.87 -8.38 12.00
C GLU A 281 10.70 -9.54 12.98
N ALA A 282 10.20 -9.26 14.20
CA ALA A 282 9.92 -10.29 15.19
C ALA A 282 8.78 -11.23 14.76
N PHE A 283 7.73 -10.67 14.17
CA PHE A 283 6.61 -11.42 13.61
C PHE A 283 7.05 -12.34 12.47
N GLU A 284 7.80 -11.83 11.49
CA GLU A 284 8.32 -12.62 10.36
C GLU A 284 9.18 -13.79 10.84
N LYS A 285 10.02 -13.56 11.86
CA LYS A 285 10.84 -14.61 12.48
C LYS A 285 9.98 -15.74 13.09
N GLU A 286 8.88 -15.41 13.77
CA GLU A 286 7.96 -16.43 14.29
C GLU A 286 7.18 -17.15 13.19
N VAL A 287 6.80 -16.44 12.13
CA VAL A 287 6.16 -17.05 10.95
C VAL A 287 7.11 -18.02 10.27
N GLU A 288 8.39 -17.70 10.12
CA GLU A 288 9.39 -18.62 9.56
C GLU A 288 9.58 -19.88 10.42
N GLN A 289 9.57 -19.73 11.75
CA GLN A 289 9.56 -20.89 12.64
C GLN A 289 8.27 -21.73 12.48
N LEU A 290 7.13 -21.10 12.21
CA LEU A 290 5.89 -21.82 11.91
C LEU A 290 5.98 -22.51 10.55
N ARG A 291 6.53 -21.87 9.51
CA ARG A 291 6.77 -22.49 8.18
C ARG A 291 7.63 -23.75 8.31
N ALA A 292 8.73 -23.69 9.08
CA ALA A 292 9.57 -24.84 9.35
C ALA A 292 8.79 -25.97 10.06
N SER A 293 7.88 -25.61 10.97
CA SER A 293 7.03 -26.58 11.67
C SER A 293 6.01 -27.23 10.72
N VAL A 294 5.41 -26.46 9.81
CA VAL A 294 4.50 -26.96 8.77
C VAL A 294 5.24 -27.87 7.78
N ALA A 295 6.45 -27.51 7.36
CA ALA A 295 7.27 -28.34 6.48
C ALA A 295 7.66 -29.68 7.15
N ALA A 296 8.02 -29.65 8.43
CA ALA A 296 8.29 -30.87 9.19
C ALA A 296 7.03 -31.74 9.32
N PHE A 297 5.87 -31.14 9.59
CA PHE A 297 4.60 -31.85 9.64
C PHE A 297 4.22 -32.46 8.29
N LYS A 298 4.38 -31.72 7.18
CA LYS A 298 4.19 -32.20 5.82
C LYS A 298 5.03 -33.44 5.53
N LYS A 299 6.32 -33.41 5.90
CA LYS A 299 7.22 -34.57 5.74
C LYS A 299 6.78 -35.78 6.56
N LEU A 300 6.38 -35.58 7.82
CA LEU A 300 5.85 -36.63 8.68
C LEU A 300 4.60 -37.27 8.07
N LEU A 301 3.70 -36.45 7.53
CA LEU A 301 2.50 -36.90 6.86
C LEU A 301 2.85 -37.75 5.63
N THR A 302 3.68 -37.25 4.72
CA THR A 302 4.08 -38.03 3.54
C THR A 302 4.66 -39.41 3.90
N GLN A 303 5.38 -39.54 5.01
CA GLN A 303 5.98 -40.80 5.45
C GLN A 303 4.98 -41.80 6.06
N ASN A 304 3.96 -41.31 6.78
CA ASN A 304 3.05 -42.16 7.54
C ASN A 304 1.69 -42.35 6.87
N LEU A 305 1.30 -41.42 6.00
CA LEU A 305 -0.07 -41.29 5.55
C LEU A 305 -0.48 -42.41 4.59
N GLU A 306 0.42 -42.90 3.73
CA GLU A 306 0.14 -44.04 2.86
C GLU A 306 -0.20 -45.30 3.67
N ALA A 307 0.57 -45.57 4.74
CA ALA A 307 0.32 -46.70 5.63
C ALA A 307 -1.02 -46.55 6.37
N VAL A 308 -1.33 -45.35 6.86
CA VAL A 308 -2.60 -45.05 7.53
C VAL A 308 -3.78 -45.19 6.57
N ILE A 309 -3.68 -44.68 5.33
CA ILE A 309 -4.70 -44.84 4.29
C ILE A 309 -4.93 -46.32 3.98
N ALA A 310 -3.86 -47.09 3.77
CA ALA A 310 -3.94 -48.51 3.48
C ALA A 310 -4.59 -49.32 4.61
N ASP A 311 -4.19 -49.04 5.86
CA ASP A 311 -4.73 -49.69 7.05
C ASP A 311 -6.21 -49.35 7.29
N ASN A 312 -6.60 -48.08 7.10
CA ASN A 312 -8.00 -47.66 7.15
C ASN A 312 -8.83 -48.29 6.02
N ALA A 313 -8.30 -48.38 4.80
CA ALA A 313 -8.96 -49.02 3.67
C ALA A 313 -9.14 -50.52 3.91
N ALA A 314 -8.13 -51.21 4.47
CA ALA A 314 -8.21 -52.61 4.84
C ALA A 314 -9.28 -52.85 5.91
N ARG A 315 -9.31 -52.03 6.97
CA ARG A 315 -10.36 -52.09 8.01
C ARG A 315 -11.76 -51.92 7.44
N LEU A 316 -11.95 -50.96 6.53
CA LEU A 316 -13.26 -50.75 5.90
C LEU A 316 -13.64 -51.90 4.96
N THR A 317 -12.66 -52.44 4.21
CA THR A 317 -12.83 -53.61 3.34
C THR A 317 -13.30 -54.80 4.14
N ASP A 318 -12.62 -55.14 5.24
CA ASP A 318 -12.96 -56.31 6.07
C ASP A 318 -14.34 -56.18 6.71
N ARG A 319 -14.79 -54.95 7.01
CA ARG A 319 -16.13 -54.69 7.53
C ARG A 319 -17.24 -54.81 6.48
N LEU A 320 -16.98 -54.39 5.24
CA LEU A 320 -17.98 -54.42 4.16
C LEU A 320 -18.01 -55.74 3.38
N LEU A 321 -16.93 -56.53 3.44
CA LEU A 321 -16.79 -57.78 2.69
C LEU A 321 -17.93 -58.79 2.94
N PRO A 322 -18.41 -59.02 4.19
CA PRO A 322 -19.52 -59.94 4.44
C PRO A 322 -20.80 -59.54 3.68
N SER A 323 -21.16 -58.25 3.73
CA SER A 323 -22.35 -57.73 3.06
C SER A 323 -22.24 -57.78 1.54
N VAL A 324 -21.05 -57.46 1.00
CA VAL A 324 -20.76 -57.52 -0.45
C VAL A 324 -20.84 -58.96 -0.97
N ARG A 325 -20.44 -59.96 -0.16
CA ARG A 325 -20.58 -61.39 -0.53
C ARG A 325 -22.04 -61.82 -0.63
N ILE A 326 -22.88 -61.38 0.31
CA ILE A 326 -24.32 -61.71 0.33
C ILE A 326 -25.05 -60.97 -0.79
N ARG A 327 -24.63 -59.72 -1.06
CA ARG A 327 -25.29 -58.83 -2.02
C ARG A 327 -24.24 -58.04 -2.80
N MET A 328 -23.69 -58.69 -3.82
CA MET A 328 -22.73 -58.03 -4.72
C MET A 328 -23.43 -56.93 -5.53
N PRO A 329 -22.87 -55.71 -5.61
CA PRO A 329 -23.39 -54.66 -6.48
C PRO A 329 -23.55 -55.12 -7.92
N ARG A 330 -24.69 -54.80 -8.54
CA ARG A 330 -24.99 -55.21 -9.93
C ARG A 330 -23.96 -54.68 -10.93
N GLU A 331 -23.44 -53.49 -10.68
CA GLU A 331 -22.45 -52.82 -11.53
C GLU A 331 -21.12 -53.59 -11.58
N TRP A 332 -20.83 -54.41 -10.56
CA TRP A 332 -19.58 -55.17 -10.48
C TRP A 332 -19.61 -56.46 -11.31
N VAL A 333 -20.79 -56.93 -11.72
CA VAL A 333 -20.95 -58.16 -12.53
C VAL A 333 -20.18 -58.06 -13.85
N GLY A 334 -20.11 -56.88 -14.47
CA GLY A 334 -19.35 -56.67 -15.70
C GLY A 334 -17.83 -56.79 -15.52
N SER A 335 -17.32 -56.53 -14.31
CA SER A 335 -15.88 -56.58 -14.00
C SER A 335 -15.46 -57.89 -13.33
N LEU A 336 -16.35 -58.51 -12.55
CA LEU A 336 -16.06 -59.68 -11.72
C LEU A 336 -16.72 -60.98 -12.22
N GLY A 337 -17.71 -60.87 -13.12
CA GLY A 337 -18.53 -61.98 -13.55
C GLY A 337 -19.68 -62.30 -12.58
N LEU A 338 -20.47 -63.33 -12.90
CA LEU A 338 -21.67 -63.72 -12.14
C LEU A 338 -21.36 -64.46 -10.83
N SER A 339 -20.19 -65.10 -10.74
CA SER A 339 -19.74 -65.85 -9.55
C SER A 339 -18.22 -65.73 -9.41
N PRO A 340 -17.71 -64.55 -9.04
CA PRO A 340 -16.28 -64.35 -8.78
C PRO A 340 -15.80 -65.17 -7.59
N LYS A 341 -14.51 -65.49 -7.58
CA LYS A 341 -13.84 -66.05 -6.40
C LYS A 341 -13.77 -65.00 -5.29
N ASP A 342 -13.86 -65.46 -4.05
CA ASP A 342 -13.83 -64.60 -2.86
C ASP A 342 -12.62 -63.65 -2.79
N ASP A 343 -11.43 -64.14 -3.16
CA ASP A 343 -10.21 -63.32 -3.15
C ASP A 343 -10.29 -62.16 -4.16
N LEU A 344 -10.96 -62.41 -5.29
CA LEU A 344 -11.16 -61.40 -6.34
C LEU A 344 -12.16 -60.32 -5.91
N VAL A 345 -13.23 -60.71 -5.20
CA VAL A 345 -14.19 -59.75 -4.63
C VAL A 345 -13.51 -58.88 -3.56
N ARG A 346 -12.69 -59.49 -2.70
CA ARG A 346 -11.94 -58.76 -1.68
C ARG A 346 -10.94 -57.78 -2.29
N SER A 347 -10.16 -58.21 -3.28
CA SER A 347 -9.19 -57.32 -3.95
C SER A 347 -9.89 -56.16 -4.66
N PHE A 348 -11.01 -56.42 -5.33
CA PHE A 348 -11.77 -55.39 -6.04
C PHE A 348 -12.41 -54.38 -5.09
N LEU A 349 -13.06 -54.83 -4.01
CA LEU A 349 -13.61 -53.95 -2.98
C LEU A 349 -12.52 -53.08 -2.34
N HIS A 350 -11.37 -53.68 -2.02
CA HIS A 350 -10.23 -52.96 -1.44
C HIS A 350 -9.71 -51.87 -2.39
N GLU A 351 -9.60 -52.19 -3.68
CA GLU A 351 -9.16 -51.23 -4.69
C GLU A 351 -10.15 -50.07 -4.87
N GLN A 352 -11.47 -50.34 -4.87
CA GLN A 352 -12.48 -49.28 -4.94
C GLN A 352 -12.40 -48.35 -3.72
N ILE A 353 -12.24 -48.89 -2.51
CA ILE A 353 -12.10 -48.08 -1.29
C ILE A 353 -10.81 -47.25 -1.32
N LEU A 354 -9.67 -47.85 -1.70
CA LEU A 354 -8.40 -47.13 -1.82
C LEU A 354 -8.49 -45.98 -2.83
N ARG A 355 -9.10 -46.21 -3.99
CA ARG A 355 -9.33 -45.16 -5.00
C ARG A 355 -10.18 -44.02 -4.45
N SER A 356 -11.21 -44.33 -3.66
CA SER A 356 -12.05 -43.31 -3.01
C SER A 356 -11.33 -42.51 -1.93
N PHE A 357 -10.30 -43.09 -1.29
CA PHE A 357 -9.53 -42.41 -0.24
C PHE A 357 -8.47 -41.45 -0.80
N GLY A 358 -8.08 -41.61 -2.07
CA GLY A 358 -7.07 -40.77 -2.73
C GLY A 358 -5.64 -41.12 -2.34
N SER A 359 -4.69 -40.29 -2.79
CA SER A 359 -3.26 -40.47 -2.51
C SER A 359 -2.81 -39.63 -1.32
N ALA A 360 -1.71 -40.01 -0.66
CA ALA A 360 -1.14 -39.18 0.41
C ALA A 360 -0.76 -37.76 -0.06
N GLU A 361 -0.42 -37.60 -1.34
CA GLU A 361 -0.11 -36.30 -1.95
C GLU A 361 -1.30 -35.34 -1.94
N ASP A 362 -2.52 -35.86 -2.16
CA ASP A 362 -3.75 -35.06 -2.16
C ASP A 362 -4.03 -34.35 -0.83
N PHE A 363 -3.55 -34.92 0.27
CA PHE A 363 -3.73 -34.38 1.61
C PHE A 363 -2.67 -33.32 1.98
N VAL A 364 -1.53 -33.31 1.31
CA VAL A 364 -0.38 -32.45 1.68
C VAL A 364 -0.01 -31.40 0.64
N LYS A 365 -0.57 -31.47 -0.58
CA LYS A 365 -0.23 -30.58 -1.69
C LYS A 365 -0.47 -29.10 -1.36
N ASP A 366 -1.59 -28.78 -0.71
CA ASP A 366 -2.00 -27.40 -0.39
C ASP A 366 -1.47 -26.89 0.96
N MET A 367 -0.57 -27.64 1.62
CA MET A 367 0.02 -27.21 2.89
C MET A 367 1.00 -26.07 2.69
N ALA A 368 0.54 -24.86 3.00
CA ALA A 368 1.32 -23.65 2.85
C ALA A 368 0.97 -22.60 3.91
N ILE A 369 1.88 -21.64 4.05
CA ILE A 369 1.64 -20.40 4.79
C ILE A 369 1.77 -19.25 3.81
N ASN A 370 0.70 -18.47 3.68
CA ASN A 370 0.67 -17.28 2.84
C ASN A 370 0.78 -16.06 3.75
N LEU A 371 1.69 -15.16 3.39
CA LEU A 371 1.92 -13.92 4.13
C LEU A 371 2.09 -12.76 3.14
N THR A 372 1.22 -11.76 3.26
CA THR A 372 1.27 -10.54 2.44
C THR A 372 1.13 -9.31 3.33
N PHE A 373 1.93 -8.29 3.05
CA PHE A 373 1.81 -6.97 3.68
C PHE A 373 1.24 -5.96 2.69
N LYS A 374 0.30 -5.12 3.15
CA LYS A 374 -0.32 -4.08 2.33
C LYS A 374 -0.27 -2.74 3.06
N GLY A 375 0.03 -1.67 2.33
CA GLY A 375 -0.06 -0.32 2.86
C GLY A 375 -1.52 0.11 3.01
N VAL A 376 -1.78 1.06 3.90
CA VAL A 376 -3.07 1.73 4.03
C VAL A 376 -3.22 2.76 2.92
N THR A 377 -4.42 2.81 2.32
CA THR A 377 -4.75 3.76 1.27
C THR A 377 -5.39 5.03 1.85
N TYR A 378 -5.50 6.06 1.01
CA TYR A 378 -6.20 7.29 1.37
C TYR A 378 -7.66 7.03 1.78
N GLU A 379 -8.38 6.22 1.01
CA GLU A 379 -9.80 5.94 1.21
C GLU A 379 -10.03 5.25 2.55
N THR A 380 -9.11 4.34 2.91
CA THR A 380 -9.15 3.62 4.18
C THR A 380 -8.86 4.56 5.34
N LEU A 381 -7.80 5.38 5.22
CA LEU A 381 -7.41 6.29 6.30
C LEU A 381 -8.42 7.42 6.51
N SER A 382 -9.17 7.80 5.48
CA SER A 382 -10.22 8.83 5.58
C SER A 382 -11.53 8.32 6.17
N ASN A 383 -11.67 7.01 6.35
CA ASN A 383 -12.85 6.42 6.95
C ASN A 383 -12.79 6.54 8.48
N GLU A 384 -13.78 7.22 9.07
CA GLU A 384 -13.85 7.40 10.53
C GLU A 384 -13.94 6.09 11.33
N GLU A 385 -14.61 5.06 10.79
CA GLU A 385 -14.72 3.76 11.47
C GLU A 385 -13.37 3.06 11.53
N PHE A 386 -12.57 3.17 10.45
CA PHE A 386 -11.20 2.68 10.43
C PHE A 386 -10.35 3.41 11.46
N GLN A 387 -10.40 4.75 11.48
CA GLN A 387 -9.65 5.56 12.43
C GLN A 387 -9.99 5.18 13.88
N LYS A 388 -11.29 5.10 14.22
CA LYS A 388 -11.77 4.70 15.56
C LYS A 388 -11.29 3.29 15.93
N GLY A 389 -11.38 2.35 14.99
CA GLY A 389 -10.93 0.97 15.18
C GLY A 389 -9.41 0.84 15.36
N ALA A 390 -8.63 1.58 14.57
CA ALA A 390 -7.18 1.62 14.66
C ALA A 390 -6.71 2.28 15.97
N SER A 391 -7.24 3.45 16.32
CA SER A 391 -6.91 4.16 17.58
C SER A 391 -7.20 3.32 18.82
N LYS A 392 -8.23 2.47 18.80
CA LYS A 392 -8.55 1.57 19.92
C LYS A 392 -7.43 0.54 20.17
N HIS A 393 -6.78 0.08 19.10
CA HIS A 393 -5.72 -0.91 19.17
C HIS A 393 -4.32 -0.30 19.27
N PHE A 394 -4.16 0.93 18.79
CA PHE A 394 -2.89 1.65 18.68
C PHE A 394 -3.08 3.12 19.12
N PRO A 395 -3.23 3.37 20.44
CA PRO A 395 -3.53 4.71 20.96
C PRO A 395 -2.34 5.68 20.85
N ASP A 396 -1.12 5.15 20.72
CA ASP A 396 0.14 5.88 20.55
C ASP A 396 0.41 6.30 19.10
N VAL A 397 -0.32 5.72 18.14
CA VAL A 397 -0.26 6.11 16.73
C VAL A 397 -1.12 7.36 16.56
N VAL A 398 -0.47 8.51 16.34
CA VAL A 398 -1.15 9.79 16.09
C VAL A 398 -1.82 9.71 14.71
N ILE A 399 -3.10 9.34 14.69
CA ILE A 399 -3.91 9.24 13.47
C ILE A 399 -4.41 10.63 13.04
N LEU A 400 -4.49 11.58 13.98
CA LEU A 400 -4.94 12.96 13.79
C LEU A 400 -4.36 13.85 14.89
N ASP A 401 -3.48 14.81 14.57
CA ASP A 401 -3.30 16.01 15.42
C ASP A 401 -2.58 17.22 14.79
N GLU A 402 -2.47 17.32 13.45
CA GLU A 402 -1.86 18.50 12.82
C GLU A 402 -2.84 19.37 12.02
N PHE A 403 -4.15 19.17 12.20
CA PHE A 403 -5.15 20.06 11.58
C PHE A 403 -5.75 21.08 12.55
N ASP A 404 -5.71 20.85 13.85
CA ASP A 404 -6.30 21.79 14.82
C ASP A 404 -5.30 22.86 15.27
N ALA A 405 -3.98 22.63 15.16
CA ALA A 405 -2.98 23.65 15.48
C ALA A 405 -2.93 24.82 14.48
N ALA A 406 -3.41 24.63 13.24
CA ALA A 406 -3.43 25.68 12.21
C ALA A 406 -4.72 26.52 12.20
N LYS A 407 -5.77 26.13 12.94
CA LYS A 407 -7.00 26.92 13.11
C LYS A 407 -7.06 27.71 14.43
N GLY A 408 -6.01 27.62 15.25
CA GLY A 408 -5.93 28.23 16.57
C GLY A 408 -4.93 29.37 16.68
N ALA A 409 -4.99 30.36 15.79
CA ALA A 409 -4.42 31.69 16.04
C ALA A 409 -5.32 32.72 15.35
N HIS A 410 -6.05 33.47 16.18
CA HIS A 410 -6.94 34.56 15.80
C HIS A 410 -6.23 35.73 15.12
#